data_AF-A0A257JFU2-F1
#
_entry.id   AF-A0A257JFU2-F1
#
_cell.length_a   1.000
_cell.length_b   1.000
_cell.length_c   1.000
_cell.angle_alpha   90.00
_cell.angle_beta   90.00
_cell.angle_gamma   90.00
#
_symmetry.space_group_name_H-M   'P 1'
#
loop_
_entity.id
_entity.type
_entity.pdbx_description
1 polymer ?
#
loop_
_entity_poly.entity_id
_entity_poly.type
_entity_poly.pdbx_seq_one_letter_code
_entity_poly.pdbx_strand_id
1 'polypeptide(L)'
;GPEAQQLATYIGWLMHRTAGGIAAGALFVLPSLFILIALSWIYLRFGDVPVVAGLFYGIKPAVTALVLHAAHRIGTRALKNRWMWGIAAASFVAIFALDTPFPAIVLAAALIGHFGARRWPQVFALGGGHGSAKASYGPALIDDHTPTPMHARFSRSHLAKVLGFGLGLWLLAMAALVALNGLQGTLTQMGWFFTKAALLTFGGAYAVLPYVYQGAVDQHQWLSAPQMIDGLALGETTPGPLIMVVAFVGFVGGWLQQVLGP
;
A
#
# COMPACT_ATOMS: atom_id res chain seq x y z
N GLY A 1 -4.34 -8.04 -3.61
CA GLY A 1 -3.21 -7.40 -2.90
C GLY A 1 -2.20 -6.82 -3.89
N PRO A 2 -1.20 -6.04 -3.45
CA PRO A 2 -0.22 -5.39 -4.34
C PRO A 2 0.60 -6.40 -5.18
N GLU A 3 0.88 -7.59 -4.63
CA GLU A 3 1.55 -8.68 -5.35
C GLU A 3 0.75 -9.16 -6.57
N ALA A 4 -0.59 -9.23 -6.45
CA ALA A 4 -1.44 -9.63 -7.57
C ALA A 4 -1.46 -8.58 -8.69
N GLN A 5 -1.46 -7.30 -8.34
CA GLN A 5 -1.37 -6.21 -9.31
C GLN A 5 0.00 -6.20 -10.01
N GLN A 6 1.09 -6.35 -9.24
CA GLN A 6 2.45 -6.44 -9.78
C GLN A 6 2.58 -7.64 -10.72
N LEU A 7 2.05 -8.80 -10.32
CA LEU A 7 2.04 -10.00 -11.14
C LEU A 7 1.22 -9.81 -12.43
N ALA A 8 0.01 -9.23 -12.33
CA ALA A 8 -0.82 -8.95 -13.51
C ALA A 8 -0.13 -7.99 -14.48
N THR A 9 0.46 -6.91 -13.96
CA THR A 9 1.24 -5.94 -14.74
C THR A 9 2.45 -6.61 -15.40
N TYR A 10 3.16 -7.46 -14.65
CA TYR A 10 4.33 -8.18 -15.14
C TYR A 10 3.98 -9.20 -16.22
N ILE A 11 2.93 -10.01 -16.04
CA ILE A 11 2.45 -10.95 -17.05
C ILE A 11 1.98 -10.20 -18.30
N GLY A 12 1.21 -9.11 -18.14
CA GLY A 12 0.81 -8.27 -19.26
C GLY A 12 2.01 -7.72 -20.02
N TRP A 13 3.07 -7.32 -19.32
CA TRP A 13 4.32 -6.86 -19.92
C TRP A 13 5.12 -7.97 -20.63
N LEU A 14 5.14 -9.18 -20.07
CA LEU A 14 5.76 -10.33 -20.72
C LEU A 14 5.04 -10.67 -22.04
N MET A 15 3.71 -10.66 -22.04
CA MET A 15 2.90 -11.03 -23.20
C MET A 15 2.88 -9.96 -24.30
N HIS A 16 2.72 -8.68 -23.94
CA HIS A 16 2.50 -7.60 -24.92
C HIS A 16 3.37 -6.34 -24.67
N ARG A 17 4.56 -6.51 -24.08
CA ARG A 17 5.53 -5.42 -23.82
C ARG A 17 4.92 -4.29 -22.99
N THR A 18 5.40 -3.06 -23.14
CA THR A 18 4.96 -1.90 -22.34
C THR A 18 3.46 -1.67 -22.39
N ALA A 19 2.83 -1.79 -23.58
CA ALA A 19 1.39 -1.62 -23.73
C ALA A 19 0.59 -2.65 -22.92
N GLY A 20 1.00 -3.92 -22.94
CA GLY A 20 0.35 -4.96 -22.14
C GLY A 20 0.47 -4.74 -20.64
N GLY A 21 1.65 -4.32 -20.18
CA GLY A 21 1.86 -3.98 -18.78
C GLY A 21 0.98 -2.80 -18.32
N ILE A 22 0.96 -1.72 -19.12
CA ILE A 22 0.14 -0.54 -18.83
C ILE A 22 -1.34 -0.92 -18.82
N ALA A 23 -1.83 -1.64 -19.82
CA ALA A 23 -3.23 -2.05 -19.91
C ALA A 23 -3.63 -2.94 -18.73
N ALA A 24 -2.83 -3.97 -18.42
CA ALA A 24 -3.11 -4.88 -17.30
C ALA A 24 -3.09 -4.15 -15.95
N GLY A 25 -2.08 -3.31 -15.70
CA GLY A 25 -1.99 -2.53 -14.46
C GLY A 25 -3.12 -1.52 -14.32
N ALA A 26 -3.43 -0.77 -15.38
CA ALA A 26 -4.49 0.22 -15.38
C ALA A 26 -5.87 -0.41 -15.20
N LEU A 27 -6.21 -1.47 -15.94
CA LEU A 27 -7.49 -2.17 -15.80
C LEU A 27 -7.63 -2.90 -14.47
N PHE A 28 -6.53 -3.24 -13.79
CA PHE A 28 -6.59 -3.78 -12.44
C PHE A 28 -6.96 -2.72 -11.40
N VAL A 29 -6.45 -1.48 -11.55
CA VAL A 29 -6.61 -0.40 -10.56
C VAL A 29 -7.83 0.46 -10.83
N LEU A 30 -8.06 0.87 -12.08
CA LEU A 30 -9.07 1.87 -12.44
C LEU A 30 -10.50 1.50 -12.00
N PRO A 31 -11.00 0.26 -12.16
CA PRO A 31 -12.35 -0.07 -11.70
C PRO A 31 -12.51 0.15 -10.19
N SER A 32 -11.53 -0.33 -9.40
CA SER A 32 -11.52 -0.14 -7.95
C SER A 32 -11.41 1.33 -7.55
N LEU A 33 -10.64 2.12 -8.30
CA LEU A 33 -10.50 3.55 -8.09
C LEU A 33 -11.84 4.28 -8.29
N PHE A 34 -12.54 4.02 -9.39
CA PHE A 34 -13.83 4.65 -9.66
C PHE A 34 -14.89 4.25 -8.63
N ILE A 35 -14.92 2.98 -8.22
CA ILE A 35 -15.82 2.51 -7.17
C ILE A 35 -15.52 3.25 -5.85
N LEU A 36 -14.25 3.34 -5.44
CA LEU A 36 -13.91 4.05 -4.20
C LEU A 36 -14.16 5.55 -4.28
N ILE A 37 -13.92 6.21 -5.41
CA ILE A 37 -14.28 7.62 -5.59
C ILE A 37 -15.79 7.80 -5.40
N ALA A 38 -16.61 6.94 -6.04
CA ALA A 38 -18.06 6.99 -5.90
C ALA A 38 -18.51 6.74 -4.45
N LEU A 39 -17.93 5.74 -3.78
CA LEU A 39 -18.25 5.44 -2.38
C LEU A 39 -17.79 6.55 -1.43
N SER A 40 -16.64 7.17 -1.67
CA SER A 40 -16.14 8.32 -0.89
C SER A 40 -17.04 9.54 -1.07
N TRP A 41 -17.54 9.77 -2.28
CA TRP A 41 -18.51 10.83 -2.54
C TRP A 41 -19.83 10.56 -1.82
N ILE A 42 -20.35 9.33 -1.88
CA ILE A 42 -21.56 8.94 -1.15
C ILE A 42 -21.37 9.12 0.37
N TYR A 43 -20.21 8.69 0.89
CA TYR A 43 -19.84 8.82 2.29
C TYR A 43 -19.91 10.27 2.78
N LEU A 44 -19.32 11.22 2.03
CA LEU A 44 -19.31 12.63 2.43
C LEU A 44 -20.62 13.35 2.16
N ARG A 45 -21.34 13.00 1.08
CA ARG A 45 -22.57 13.70 0.70
C ARG A 45 -23.81 13.22 1.46
N PHE A 46 -23.86 11.92 1.77
CA PHE A 46 -25.04 11.29 2.37
C PHE A 46 -24.75 10.63 3.73
N GLY A 47 -23.57 10.85 4.31
CA GLY A 47 -23.17 10.27 5.60
C GLY A 47 -24.13 10.56 6.75
N ASP A 48 -24.83 11.70 6.72
CA ASP A 48 -25.81 12.09 7.74
C ASP A 48 -27.17 11.39 7.58
N VAL A 49 -27.41 10.70 6.46
CA VAL A 49 -28.66 9.96 6.24
C VAL A 49 -28.65 8.72 7.14
N PRO A 50 -29.68 8.49 7.99
CA PRO A 50 -29.67 7.42 9.00
C PRO A 50 -29.37 6.02 8.44
N VAL A 51 -29.86 5.71 7.23
CA VAL A 51 -29.61 4.43 6.57
C VAL A 51 -28.14 4.27 6.20
N VAL A 52 -27.52 5.33 5.68
CA VAL A 52 -26.11 5.35 5.27
C VAL A 52 -25.21 5.30 6.51
N ALA A 53 -25.49 6.12 7.51
CA ALA A 53 -24.80 6.10 8.79
C ALA A 53 -24.87 4.71 9.45
N GLY A 54 -26.06 4.09 9.46
CA GLY A 54 -26.27 2.74 9.98
C GLY A 54 -25.47 1.68 9.24
N LEU A 55 -25.37 1.77 7.92
CA LEU A 55 -24.54 0.87 7.11
C LEU A 55 -23.06 0.97 7.48
N PHE A 56 -22.51 2.19 7.54
CA PHE A 56 -21.11 2.41 7.94
C PHE A 56 -20.86 1.93 9.37
N TYR A 57 -21.80 2.19 10.28
CA TYR A 57 -21.71 1.69 11.65
C TYR A 57 -21.67 0.15 11.71
N GLY A 58 -22.48 -0.53 10.90
CA GLY A 58 -22.49 -1.99 10.82
C GLY A 58 -21.21 -2.59 10.23
N ILE A 59 -20.53 -1.87 9.33
CA ILE A 59 -19.28 -2.33 8.69
C ILE A 59 -18.06 -2.19 9.63
N LYS A 60 -18.02 -1.17 10.50
CA LYS A 60 -16.91 -0.93 11.45
C LYS A 60 -16.43 -2.17 12.24
N PRO A 61 -17.30 -2.96 12.89
CA PRO A 61 -16.87 -4.15 13.62
C PRO A 61 -16.34 -5.26 12.70
N ALA A 62 -16.92 -5.43 11.50
CA ALA A 62 -16.44 -6.42 10.53
C ALA A 62 -15.01 -6.09 10.06
N VAL A 63 -14.71 -4.81 9.86
CA VAL A 63 -13.41 -4.34 9.40
C VAL A 63 -12.39 -4.39 10.51
N THR A 64 -12.78 -4.04 11.74
CA THR A 64 -11.93 -4.25 12.91
C THR A 64 -11.54 -5.73 13.04
N ALA A 65 -12.51 -6.64 12.88
CA ALA A 65 -12.25 -8.09 12.89
C ALA A 65 -11.32 -8.52 11.74
N LEU A 66 -11.50 -7.96 10.53
CA LEU A 66 -10.64 -8.24 9.37
C LEU A 66 -9.20 -7.77 9.61
N VAL A 67 -9.00 -6.56 10.13
CA VAL A 67 -7.68 -6.01 10.45
C VAL A 67 -7.01 -6.83 11.55
N LEU A 68 -7.75 -7.17 12.62
CA LEU A 68 -7.25 -8.06 13.68
C LEU A 68 -6.88 -9.43 13.12
N HIS A 69 -7.69 -9.99 12.23
CA HIS A 69 -7.39 -11.25 11.56
C HIS A 69 -6.14 -11.15 10.68
N ALA A 70 -5.98 -10.08 9.91
CA ALA A 70 -4.79 -9.83 9.10
C ALA A 70 -3.54 -9.68 9.97
N ALA A 71 -3.61 -8.91 11.06
CA ALA A 71 -2.54 -8.75 12.04
C ALA A 71 -2.17 -10.09 12.68
N HIS A 72 -3.16 -10.89 13.08
CA HIS A 72 -2.94 -12.23 13.63
C HIS A 72 -2.31 -13.18 12.61
N ARG A 73 -2.80 -13.18 11.36
CA ARG A 73 -2.26 -14.01 10.26
C ARG A 73 -0.81 -13.66 9.93
N ILE A 74 -0.48 -12.37 9.87
CA ILE A 74 0.89 -11.89 9.61
C ILE A 74 1.77 -12.17 10.83
N GLY A 75 1.30 -11.83 12.03
CA GLY A 75 2.00 -12.01 13.29
C GLY A 75 2.35 -13.46 13.57
N THR A 76 1.42 -14.41 13.39
CA THR A 76 1.70 -15.84 13.57
C THR A 76 2.70 -16.40 12.54
N ARG A 77 2.78 -15.80 11.35
CA ARG A 77 3.79 -16.14 10.34
C ARG A 77 5.15 -15.53 10.63
N ALA A 78 5.20 -14.30 11.16
CA ALA A 78 6.44 -13.58 11.41
C ALA A 78 7.04 -13.83 12.80
N LEU A 79 6.24 -13.86 13.87
CA LEU A 79 6.68 -13.89 15.27
C LEU A 79 6.81 -15.34 15.78
N LYS A 80 7.96 -15.97 15.51
CA LYS A 80 8.19 -17.38 15.83
C LYS A 80 8.74 -17.66 17.21
N ASN A 81 9.31 -16.65 17.88
CA ASN A 81 9.93 -16.82 19.19
C ASN A 81 9.78 -15.56 20.06
N ARG A 82 10.18 -15.68 21.34
CA ARG A 82 10.07 -14.62 22.34
C ARG A 82 10.85 -13.35 21.98
N TRP A 83 11.95 -13.47 21.26
CA TRP A 83 12.76 -12.32 20.81
C TRP A 83 12.02 -11.49 19.77
N MET A 84 11.40 -12.14 18.78
CA MET A 84 10.60 -11.45 17.76
C MET A 84 9.38 -10.76 18.38
N TRP A 85 8.72 -11.42 19.34
CA TRP A 85 7.67 -10.78 20.15
C TRP A 85 8.18 -9.59 20.94
N GLY A 86 9.39 -9.64 21.50
CA GLY A 86 10.04 -8.52 22.16
C GLY A 86 10.26 -7.32 21.23
N ILE A 87 10.74 -7.57 20.00
CA ILE A 87 10.90 -6.52 18.98
C ILE A 87 9.55 -5.93 18.60
N ALA A 88 8.51 -6.75 18.43
CA ALA A 88 7.16 -6.28 18.13
C ALA A 88 6.58 -5.42 19.25
N ALA A 89 6.74 -5.84 20.51
CA ALA A 89 6.29 -5.07 21.67
C ALA A 89 7.06 -3.75 21.80
N ALA A 90 8.38 -3.75 21.62
CA ALA A 90 9.19 -2.54 21.62
C ALA A 90 8.79 -1.57 20.49
N SER A 91 8.52 -2.10 19.30
CA SER A 91 8.03 -1.32 18.16
C SER A 91 6.64 -0.72 18.44
N PHE A 92 5.75 -1.47 19.08
CA PHE A 92 4.44 -0.99 19.52
C PHE A 92 4.58 0.15 20.53
N VAL A 93 5.44 0.01 21.55
CA VAL A 93 5.69 1.08 22.53
C VAL A 93 6.29 2.32 21.84
N ALA A 94 7.24 2.13 20.93
CA ALA A 94 7.87 3.24 20.22
C ALA A 94 6.86 4.04 19.39
N ILE A 95 5.96 3.36 18.67
CA ILE A 95 4.95 4.07 17.86
C ILE A 95 3.83 4.67 18.70
N PHE A 96 3.34 3.94 19.72
CA PHE A 96 2.15 4.33 20.48
C PHE A 96 2.45 5.33 21.60
N ALA A 97 3.54 5.13 22.36
CA ALA A 97 3.84 5.92 23.54
C ALA A 97 4.90 7.00 23.30
N LEU A 98 5.79 6.79 22.33
CA LEU A 98 6.90 7.70 22.04
C LEU A 98 6.71 8.48 20.73
N ASP A 99 5.59 8.28 20.04
CA ASP A 99 5.28 8.89 18.74
C ASP A 99 6.44 8.77 17.72
N THR A 100 7.14 7.63 17.77
CA THR A 100 8.30 7.42 16.91
C THR A 100 7.84 7.23 15.46
N PRO A 101 8.46 7.92 14.48
CA PRO A 101 8.08 7.77 13.08
C PRO A 101 8.21 6.32 12.61
N PHE A 102 7.18 5.79 11.95
CA PHE A 102 7.17 4.43 11.43
C PHE A 102 8.43 4.05 10.62
N PRO A 103 8.98 4.90 9.72
CA PRO A 103 10.21 4.55 8.98
C PRO A 103 11.42 4.30 9.88
N ALA A 104 11.54 5.02 11.01
CA ALA A 104 12.62 4.84 11.96
C ALA A 104 12.51 3.47 12.67
N ILE A 105 11.29 3.06 13.00
CA ILE A 105 11.01 1.74 13.60
C ILE A 105 11.39 0.63 12.62
N VAL A 106 11.00 0.76 11.35
CA VAL A 106 11.34 -0.22 10.30
C VAL A 106 12.86 -0.31 10.11
N LEU A 107 13.56 0.81 10.05
CA LEU A 107 15.03 0.85 9.95
C LEU A 107 15.70 0.19 11.16
N ALA A 108 15.27 0.51 12.38
CA ALA A 108 15.81 -0.08 13.60
C ALA A 108 15.58 -1.60 13.62
N ALA A 109 14.37 -2.06 13.30
CA ALA A 109 14.04 -3.48 13.21
C ALA A 109 14.86 -4.20 12.13
N ALA A 110 15.10 -3.56 10.98
CA ALA A 110 15.92 -4.09 9.91
C ALA A 110 17.40 -4.23 10.33
N LEU A 111 17.96 -3.25 11.03
CA LEU A 111 19.33 -3.30 11.55
C LEU A 111 19.46 -4.40 12.63
N ILE A 112 18.52 -4.46 13.58
CA ILE A 112 18.47 -5.51 14.61
C ILE A 112 18.38 -6.89 13.94
N GLY A 113 17.52 -7.06 12.94
CA GLY A 113 17.40 -8.30 12.17
C GLY A 113 18.70 -8.65 11.42
N HIS A 114 19.35 -7.67 10.77
CA HIS A 114 20.56 -7.89 10.00
C HIS A 114 21.75 -8.31 10.86
N PHE A 115 22.03 -7.58 11.94
CA PHE A 115 23.12 -7.90 12.86
C PHE A 115 22.78 -9.11 13.75
N GLY A 116 21.51 -9.21 14.16
CA GLY A 116 20.99 -10.33 14.94
C GLY A 116 21.07 -11.65 14.20
N ALA A 117 20.73 -11.69 12.91
CA ALA A 117 20.85 -12.89 12.09
C ALA A 117 22.29 -13.37 11.90
N ARG A 118 23.26 -12.45 11.88
CA ARG A 118 24.70 -12.79 11.82
C ARG A 118 25.22 -13.37 13.13
N ARG A 119 24.69 -12.93 14.28
CA ARG A 119 25.20 -13.30 15.60
C ARG A 119 24.43 -14.46 16.25
N TRP A 120 23.13 -14.55 15.99
CA TRP A 120 22.23 -15.60 16.48
C TRP A 120 21.31 -16.09 15.34
N PRO A 121 21.85 -16.79 14.33
CA PRO A 121 21.08 -17.24 13.17
C PRO A 121 19.88 -18.12 13.53
N GLN A 122 19.96 -18.90 14.62
CA GLN A 122 18.86 -19.73 15.10
C GLN A 122 17.62 -18.92 15.56
N VAL A 123 17.82 -17.67 15.99
CA VAL A 123 16.73 -16.79 16.47
C VAL A 123 16.06 -16.05 15.30
N PHE A 124 16.83 -15.69 14.27
CA PHE A 124 16.35 -14.89 13.13
C PHE A 124 16.19 -15.71 11.84
N ALA A 125 16.27 -17.04 11.91
CA ALA A 125 15.97 -17.90 10.78
C ALA A 125 14.51 -17.69 10.34
N LEU A 126 14.33 -17.26 9.09
CA LEU A 126 13.01 -17.09 8.48
C LEU A 126 12.37 -18.48 8.33
N GLY A 127 11.49 -18.84 9.27
CA GLY A 127 10.72 -20.08 9.20
C GLY A 127 9.59 -19.97 8.17
N GLY A 128 9.76 -20.62 7.01
CA GLY A 128 8.72 -20.67 5.98
C GLY A 128 9.29 -20.80 4.58
N GLY A 129 9.79 -21.99 4.22
CA GLY A 129 10.02 -22.31 2.81
C GLY A 129 8.69 -22.27 2.05
N HIS A 130 8.70 -21.79 0.81
CA HIS A 130 7.53 -21.88 -0.07
C HIS A 130 7.12 -23.35 -0.15
N GLY A 131 6.00 -23.70 0.47
CA GLY A 131 5.47 -25.06 0.42
C GLY A 131 5.30 -25.44 -1.05
N SER A 132 5.89 -26.55 -1.48
CA SER A 132 5.75 -27.07 -2.83
C SER A 132 4.27 -27.13 -3.20
N ALA A 133 3.87 -26.48 -4.30
CA ALA A 133 2.50 -26.49 -4.76
C ALA A 133 2.03 -27.94 -4.94
N LYS A 134 0.97 -28.34 -4.22
CA LYS A 134 0.47 -29.73 -4.24
C LYS A 134 -0.33 -30.09 -5.50
N ALA A 135 -0.65 -29.12 -6.36
CA ALA A 135 -1.47 -29.31 -7.55
C ALA A 135 -0.73 -28.78 -8.79
N SER A 136 -0.67 -29.61 -9.84
CA SER A 136 -0.22 -29.22 -11.19
C SER A 136 -1.45 -29.02 -12.07
N TYR A 137 -1.57 -27.84 -12.69
CA TYR A 137 -2.71 -27.46 -13.54
C TYR A 137 -2.43 -27.61 -15.04
N GLY A 138 -1.41 -28.41 -15.40
CA GLY A 138 -0.93 -28.54 -16.78
C GLY A 138 0.06 -27.45 -17.19
N PRO A 139 0.54 -27.47 -18.45
CA PRO A 139 1.51 -26.49 -18.95
C PRO A 139 0.89 -25.09 -19.01
N ALA A 140 1.53 -24.12 -18.35
CA ALA A 140 1.13 -22.72 -18.42
C ALA A 140 1.65 -22.08 -19.72
N LEU A 141 0.99 -21.01 -20.17
CA LEU A 141 1.43 -20.23 -21.34
C LEU A 141 2.82 -19.60 -21.12
N ILE A 142 3.15 -19.30 -19.85
CA ILE A 142 4.46 -18.86 -19.38
C ILE A 142 4.77 -19.71 -18.16
N ASP A 143 5.78 -20.56 -18.26
CA ASP A 143 6.25 -21.45 -17.18
C ASP A 143 7.76 -21.33 -16.96
N ASP A 144 8.30 -22.13 -16.05
CA ASP A 144 9.73 -22.15 -15.70
C ASP A 144 10.65 -22.57 -16.86
N HIS A 145 10.08 -23.17 -17.92
CA HIS A 145 10.81 -23.63 -19.10
C HIS A 145 10.67 -22.68 -20.30
N THR A 146 9.80 -21.68 -20.19
CA THR A 146 9.58 -20.70 -21.25
C THR A 146 10.78 -19.75 -21.34
N PRO A 147 11.46 -19.64 -22.50
CA PRO A 147 12.62 -18.77 -22.63
C PRO A 147 12.23 -17.32 -22.43
N THR A 148 13.11 -16.55 -21.77
CA THR A 148 12.87 -15.12 -21.53
C THR A 148 12.72 -14.35 -22.84
N PRO A 149 11.58 -13.65 -23.06
CA PRO A 149 11.36 -12.83 -24.25
C PRO A 149 12.47 -11.80 -24.44
N MET A 150 12.77 -11.42 -25.69
CA MET A 150 13.88 -10.51 -25.98
C MET A 150 13.79 -9.16 -25.24
N HIS A 151 12.57 -8.62 -25.07
CA HIS A 151 12.36 -7.36 -24.34
C HIS A 151 12.47 -7.50 -22.82
N ALA A 152 12.39 -8.74 -22.30
CA ALA A 152 12.53 -9.03 -20.88
C ALA A 152 13.98 -9.31 -20.47
N ARG A 153 14.90 -9.40 -21.44
CA ARG A 153 16.33 -9.52 -21.17
C ARG A 153 16.87 -8.24 -20.56
N PHE A 154 17.66 -8.38 -19.51
CA PHE A 154 18.24 -7.25 -18.80
C PHE A 154 19.14 -6.42 -19.74
N SER A 155 18.95 -5.10 -19.70
CA SER A 155 19.80 -4.15 -20.41
C SER A 155 19.94 -2.87 -19.59
N ARG A 156 21.18 -2.44 -19.36
CA ARG A 156 21.48 -1.19 -18.62
C ARG A 156 20.90 0.03 -19.31
N SER A 157 20.91 0.06 -20.65
CA SER A 157 20.35 1.18 -21.42
C SER A 157 18.83 1.21 -21.33
N HIS A 158 18.18 0.06 -21.34
CA HIS A 158 16.72 -0.03 -21.17
C HIS A 158 16.31 0.40 -19.76
N LEU A 159 17.03 -0.08 -18.73
CA LEU A 159 16.83 0.36 -17.35
C LEU A 159 16.95 1.88 -17.21
N ALA A 160 18.01 2.48 -17.74
CA ALA A 160 18.21 3.93 -17.69
C ALA A 160 17.06 4.69 -18.39
N LYS A 161 16.57 4.20 -19.53
CA LYS A 161 15.41 4.79 -20.23
C LYS A 161 14.12 4.71 -19.40
N VAL A 162 13.84 3.55 -18.79
CA VAL A 162 12.65 3.36 -17.96
C VAL A 162 12.72 4.25 -16.71
N LEU A 163 13.88 4.30 -16.04
CA LEU A 163 14.08 5.17 -14.88
C LEU A 163 13.96 6.65 -15.27
N GLY A 164 14.61 7.07 -16.36
CA GLY A 164 14.53 8.44 -16.85
C GLY A 164 13.10 8.86 -17.20
N PHE A 165 12.34 7.99 -17.87
CA PHE A 165 10.94 8.25 -18.18
C PHE A 165 10.07 8.31 -16.92
N GLY A 166 10.22 7.36 -15.99
CA GLY A 166 9.48 7.34 -14.73
C GLY A 166 9.77 8.57 -13.85
N LEU A 167 11.05 8.94 -13.72
CA LEU A 167 11.47 10.15 -13.00
C LEU A 167 10.97 11.42 -13.69
N GLY A 168 11.00 11.46 -15.04
CA GLY A 168 10.48 12.58 -15.82
C GLY A 168 8.98 12.78 -15.61
N LEU A 169 8.18 11.70 -15.65
CA LEU A 169 6.75 11.76 -15.36
C LEU A 169 6.46 12.21 -13.93
N TRP A 170 7.20 11.69 -12.96
CA TRP A 170 7.05 12.09 -11.56
C TRP A 170 7.42 13.57 -11.35
N LEU A 171 8.54 14.02 -11.92
CA LEU A 171 8.97 15.43 -11.86
C LEU A 171 7.93 16.34 -12.51
N LEU A 172 7.39 15.96 -13.66
CA LEU A 172 6.34 16.73 -14.34
C LEU A 172 5.09 16.85 -13.46
N ALA A 173 4.62 15.74 -12.89
CA ALA A 173 3.45 15.74 -12.02
C ALA A 173 3.67 16.59 -10.76
N MET A 174 4.81 16.44 -10.08
CA MET A 174 5.14 17.22 -8.89
C MET A 174 5.35 18.70 -9.22
N ALA A 175 6.03 19.03 -10.32
CA ALA A 175 6.20 20.41 -10.76
C ALA A 175 4.86 21.07 -11.08
N ALA A 176 3.94 20.35 -11.74
CA ALA A 176 2.58 20.84 -11.99
C ALA A 176 1.82 21.10 -10.67
N LEU A 177 1.89 20.18 -9.70
CA LEU A 177 1.27 20.37 -8.40
C LEU A 177 1.81 21.60 -7.67
N VAL A 178 3.14 21.76 -7.63
CA VAL A 178 3.81 22.91 -7.01
C VAL A 178 3.47 24.21 -7.73
N ALA A 179 3.43 24.23 -9.06
CA ALA A 179 3.12 25.42 -9.83
C ALA A 179 1.66 25.87 -9.66
N LEU A 180 0.73 24.92 -9.53
CA LEU A 180 -0.71 25.21 -9.43
C LEU A 180 -1.19 25.45 -7.99
N ASN A 181 -0.60 24.77 -7.00
CA ASN A 181 -1.07 24.78 -5.61
C ASN A 181 -0.06 25.37 -4.63
N GLY A 182 1.16 25.69 -5.08
CA GLY A 182 2.27 26.09 -4.23
C GLY A 182 2.90 24.92 -3.47
N LEU A 183 4.02 25.19 -2.79
CA LEU A 183 4.75 24.18 -2.00
C LEU A 183 3.97 23.68 -0.79
N GLN A 184 3.14 24.55 -0.19
CA GLN A 184 2.35 24.24 0.99
C GLN A 184 0.90 23.86 0.67
N GLY A 185 0.52 23.82 -0.62
CA GLY A 185 -0.81 23.40 -1.04
C GLY A 185 -1.10 21.95 -0.67
N THR A 186 -2.32 21.65 -0.27
CA THR A 186 -2.76 20.32 0.18
C THR A 186 -2.43 19.22 -0.83
N LEU A 187 -2.69 19.44 -2.13
CA LEU A 187 -2.37 18.45 -3.17
C LEU A 187 -0.86 18.23 -3.33
N THR A 188 -0.05 19.27 -3.20
CA THR A 188 1.41 19.17 -3.23
C THR A 188 1.92 18.35 -2.03
N GLN A 189 1.37 18.60 -0.85
CA GLN A 189 1.70 17.85 0.37
C GLN A 189 1.28 16.39 0.26
N MET A 190 0.08 16.11 -0.28
CA MET A 190 -0.36 14.75 -0.61
C MET A 190 0.56 14.07 -1.62
N GLY A 191 0.96 14.77 -2.69
CA GLY A 191 1.90 14.26 -3.69
C GLY A 191 3.24 13.86 -3.06
N TRP A 192 3.78 14.70 -2.18
CA TRP A 192 5.01 14.38 -1.45
C TRP A 192 4.83 13.23 -0.47
N PHE A 193 3.73 13.22 0.26
CA PHE A 193 3.40 12.19 1.22
C PHE A 193 3.30 10.81 0.56
N PHE A 194 2.51 10.70 -0.51
CA PHE A 194 2.34 9.44 -1.25
C PHE A 194 3.59 9.03 -2.02
N THR A 195 4.42 9.99 -2.47
CA THR A 195 5.76 9.69 -3.01
C THR A 195 6.62 8.99 -1.95
N LYS A 196 6.69 9.54 -0.74
CA LYS A 196 7.43 8.92 0.37
C LYS A 196 6.82 7.57 0.75
N ALA A 197 5.49 7.48 0.83
CA ALA A 197 4.79 6.22 1.10
C ALA A 197 5.19 5.15 0.09
N ALA A 198 5.17 5.46 -1.21
CA ALA A 198 5.53 4.52 -2.27
C ALA A 198 6.98 4.01 -2.16
N LEU A 199 7.92 4.86 -1.72
CA LEU A 199 9.33 4.48 -1.53
C LEU A 199 9.60 3.71 -0.23
N LEU A 200 8.79 3.95 0.81
CA LEU A 200 8.97 3.41 2.15
C LEU A 200 8.06 2.20 2.45
N THR A 201 7.24 1.80 1.48
CA THR A 201 6.35 0.65 1.57
C THR A 201 7.13 -0.65 1.38
N PHE A 202 7.45 -1.33 2.49
CA PHE A 202 7.99 -2.68 2.50
C PHE A 202 7.00 -3.62 3.22
N GLY A 203 6.77 -4.82 2.69
CA GLY A 203 5.95 -5.84 3.39
C GLY A 203 4.46 -5.86 3.04
N GLY A 204 4.08 -5.31 1.88
CA GLY A 204 2.70 -5.38 1.37
C GLY A 204 1.79 -4.29 1.93
N ALA A 205 0.51 -4.30 1.52
CA ALA A 205 -0.42 -3.20 1.78
C ALA A 205 -0.70 -2.95 3.28
N TYR A 206 -0.70 -4.00 4.12
CA TYR A 206 -0.91 -3.87 5.57
C TYR A 206 0.24 -3.15 6.28
N ALA A 207 1.46 -3.21 5.75
CA ALA A 207 2.61 -2.52 6.34
C ALA A 207 2.59 -1.01 6.07
N VAL A 208 1.85 -0.57 5.05
CA VAL A 208 1.74 0.85 4.67
C VAL A 208 0.72 1.59 5.51
N LEU A 209 -0.27 0.86 6.01
CA LEU A 209 -1.42 1.43 6.69
C LEU A 209 -1.03 2.27 7.93
N PRO A 210 -0.09 1.85 8.81
CA PRO A 210 0.36 2.68 9.92
C PRO A 210 1.04 3.98 9.45
N TYR A 211 1.83 3.92 8.37
CA TYR A 211 2.47 5.11 7.79
C TYR A 211 1.42 6.09 7.24
N VAL A 212 0.41 5.57 6.53
CA VAL A 212 -0.72 6.36 6.02
C VAL A 212 -1.55 6.95 7.16
N TYR A 213 -1.78 6.19 8.22
CA TYR A 213 -2.47 6.68 9.41
C TYR A 213 -1.69 7.83 10.06
N GLN A 214 -0.40 7.65 10.38
CA GLN A 214 0.43 8.70 10.98
C GLN A 214 0.47 9.97 10.13
N GLY A 215 0.59 9.82 8.81
CA GLY A 215 0.62 10.96 7.90
C GLY A 215 -0.73 11.65 7.74
N ALA A 216 -1.75 10.91 7.34
CA ALA A 216 -3.04 11.48 6.95
C ALA A 216 -3.92 11.85 8.15
N VAL A 217 -3.83 11.12 9.26
CA VAL A 217 -4.56 11.41 10.49
C VAL A 217 -3.72 12.31 11.37
N ASP A 218 -2.60 11.82 11.91
CA ASP A 218 -1.91 12.52 13.00
C ASP A 218 -1.17 13.79 12.54
N GLN A 219 -0.39 13.73 11.45
CA GLN A 219 0.46 14.83 11.00
C GLN A 219 -0.28 15.89 10.18
N HIS A 220 -1.00 15.45 9.14
CA HIS A 220 -1.63 16.36 8.19
C HIS A 220 -3.11 16.63 8.48
N GLN A 221 -3.75 15.83 9.35
CA GLN A 221 -5.17 16.00 9.74
C GLN A 221 -6.10 16.10 8.52
N TRP A 222 -5.80 15.35 7.45
CA TRP A 222 -6.65 15.23 6.28
C TRP A 222 -7.90 14.42 6.57
N LEU A 223 -7.81 13.49 7.52
CA LEU A 223 -8.90 12.65 7.99
C LEU A 223 -8.82 12.50 9.50
N SER A 224 -9.96 12.24 10.13
CA SER A 224 -10.03 11.76 11.50
C SER A 224 -9.76 10.25 11.59
N ALA A 225 -9.38 9.76 12.77
CA ALA A 225 -9.17 8.33 13.00
C ALA A 225 -10.41 7.45 12.62
N PRO A 226 -11.66 7.85 12.94
CA PRO A 226 -12.85 7.12 12.48
C PRO A 226 -12.99 7.11 10.96
N GLN A 227 -12.73 8.23 10.28
CA GLN A 227 -12.76 8.31 8.82
C GLN A 227 -11.72 7.40 8.17
N MET A 228 -10.53 7.27 8.77
CA MET A 228 -9.51 6.34 8.28
C MET A 228 -9.97 4.87 8.39
N ILE A 229 -10.66 4.52 9.47
CA ILE A 229 -11.26 3.17 9.63
C ILE A 229 -12.37 2.94 8.60
N ASP A 230 -13.22 3.94 8.35
CA ASP A 230 -14.27 3.88 7.32
C ASP A 230 -13.66 3.74 5.91
N GLY A 231 -12.55 4.43 5.63
CA GLY A 231 -11.82 4.31 4.37
C GLY A 231 -11.23 2.91 4.16
N LEU A 232 -10.63 2.35 5.21
CA LEU A 232 -10.11 0.99 5.18
C LEU A 232 -11.22 -0.04 4.97
N ALA A 233 -12.37 0.20 5.61
CA ALA A 233 -13.57 -0.61 5.45
C ALA A 233 -14.05 -0.68 4.00
N LEU A 234 -14.18 0.49 3.37
CA LEU A 234 -14.53 0.58 1.96
C LEU A 234 -13.46 -0.08 1.08
N GLY A 235 -12.17 0.17 1.35
CA GLY A 235 -11.07 -0.44 0.61
C GLY A 235 -11.10 -1.98 0.59
N GLU A 236 -11.31 -2.60 1.74
CA GLU A 236 -11.35 -4.07 1.90
C GLU A 236 -12.63 -4.71 1.32
N THR A 237 -13.73 -3.97 1.26
CA THR A 237 -14.99 -4.46 0.66
C THR A 237 -15.02 -4.35 -0.86
N THR A 238 -14.18 -3.49 -1.44
CA THR A 238 -14.08 -3.33 -2.89
C THR A 238 -13.13 -4.33 -3.54
N PRO A 239 -13.45 -4.85 -4.74
CA PRO A 239 -12.52 -5.67 -5.49
C PRO A 239 -11.33 -4.82 -5.94
N GLY A 240 -10.13 -5.15 -5.50
CA GLY A 240 -8.93 -4.42 -5.89
C GLY A 240 -7.71 -4.65 -4.98
N PRO A 241 -6.63 -3.90 -5.21
CA PRO A 241 -5.52 -3.85 -4.27
C PRO A 241 -5.95 -3.23 -2.92
N LEU A 242 -5.56 -3.84 -1.80
CA LEU A 242 -5.81 -3.25 -0.48
C LEU A 242 -5.26 -1.82 -0.31
N ILE A 243 -4.17 -1.50 -1.02
CA ILE A 243 -3.59 -0.16 -0.99
C ILE A 243 -4.56 0.93 -1.49
N MET A 244 -5.68 0.57 -2.12
CA MET A 244 -6.69 1.49 -2.62
C MET A 244 -7.32 2.40 -1.55
N VAL A 245 -7.16 2.09 -0.25
CA VAL A 245 -7.50 3.02 0.84
C VAL A 245 -6.85 4.41 0.67
N VAL A 246 -5.69 4.52 0.01
CA VAL A 246 -5.05 5.81 -0.25
C VAL A 246 -5.85 6.71 -1.20
N ALA A 247 -6.68 6.13 -2.07
CA ALA A 247 -7.59 6.89 -2.93
C ALA A 247 -8.70 7.55 -2.10
N PHE A 248 -9.25 6.82 -1.12
CA PHE A 248 -10.19 7.38 -0.14
C PHE A 248 -9.54 8.50 0.67
N VAL A 249 -8.31 8.29 1.16
CA VAL A 249 -7.54 9.31 1.89
C VAL A 249 -7.36 10.58 1.05
N GLY A 250 -6.94 10.45 -0.21
CA GLY A 250 -6.79 11.59 -1.12
C GLY A 250 -8.11 12.30 -1.39
N PHE A 251 -9.19 11.55 -1.62
CA PHE A 251 -10.52 12.12 -1.89
C PHE A 251 -11.07 12.87 -0.69
N VAL A 252 -11.14 12.23 0.47
CA VAL A 252 -11.69 12.83 1.70
C VAL A 252 -10.83 14.00 2.15
N GLY A 253 -9.51 13.86 2.14
CA GLY A 253 -8.62 14.97 2.46
C GLY A 253 -8.78 16.14 1.50
N GLY A 254 -8.92 15.89 0.19
CA GLY A 254 -9.15 16.95 -0.79
C GLY A 254 -10.49 17.65 -0.60
N TRP A 255 -11.54 16.90 -0.25
CA TRP A 255 -12.87 17.42 0.02
C TRP A 255 -12.92 18.26 1.31
N LEU A 256 -12.43 17.73 2.43
CA LEU A 256 -12.46 18.40 3.73
C LEU A 256 -11.56 19.64 3.76
N GLN A 257 -10.46 19.63 3.02
CA GLN A 257 -9.56 20.77 2.88
C GLN A 257 -9.98 21.74 1.76
N GLN A 258 -11.16 21.54 1.15
CA GLN A 258 -11.76 22.43 0.14
C GLN A 258 -10.79 22.79 -1.00
N VAL A 259 -10.03 21.81 -1.47
CA VAL A 259 -8.96 22.02 -2.46
C VAL A 259 -9.47 22.61 -3.78
N LEU A 260 -10.73 22.36 -4.12
CA LEU A 260 -11.39 22.88 -5.33
C LEU A 260 -12.33 24.07 -5.05
N GLY A 261 -12.29 24.64 -3.85
CA GLY A 261 -13.24 25.64 -3.37
C GLY A 261 -14.34 25.05 -2.49
N PRO A 262 -15.17 25.92 -1.87
CA PRO A 262 -16.28 25.55 -1.01
C PRO A 262 -17.46 24.90 -1.74
#